data_AF-A0A3N5J4T7-F1
#
_entry.id   AF-A0A3N5J4T7-F1
#
_cell.length_a   1.000
_cell.length_b   1.000
_cell.length_c   1.000
_cell.angle_alpha   90.00
_cell.angle_beta   90.00
_cell.angle_gamma   90.00
#
_symmetry.space_group_name_H-M   'P 1'
#
loop_
_entity.id
_entity.type
_entity.pdbx_description
1 polymer ?
#
loop_
_entity_poly.entity_id
_entity_poly.type
_entity_poly.pdbx_seq_one_letter_code
_entity_poly.pdbx_strand_id
1 'polypeptide(L)'
;MNEHEQLPPLLIAHDETAAAQNYDMGIAWNWEYDADFIKLIENSLPAHGLSLLQITPDNVDALVDELYRQKIHLNVFLDRASEDDPRFIPIVRWACTHCSYFINRHEWAIHSCDKTAMHYT
;
A
#
# COMPACT_ATOMS: atom_id res chain seq x y z
N MET A 1 -3.83 -25.37 56.76
CA MET A 1 -4.94 -24.90 55.90
C MET A 1 -4.62 -23.44 55.61
N ASN A 2 -3.80 -23.17 54.59
CA ASN A 2 -4.21 -22.92 53.19
C ASN A 2 -5.39 -21.95 53.20
N GLU A 3 -5.32 -20.75 52.64
CA GLU A 3 -5.30 -20.51 51.18
C GLU A 3 -4.59 -19.17 50.88
N HIS A 4 -3.37 -19.21 50.33
CA HIS A 4 -2.82 -18.09 49.57
C HIS A 4 -3.22 -18.32 48.12
N GLU A 5 -4.33 -17.72 47.69
CA GLU A 5 -4.72 -17.69 46.29
C GLU A 5 -3.79 -16.72 45.54
N GLN A 6 -2.63 -17.24 45.12
CA GLN A 6 -1.77 -16.56 44.16
C GLN A 6 -2.45 -16.56 42.80
N LEU A 7 -3.07 -15.43 42.46
CA LEU A 7 -3.40 -15.08 41.09
C LEU A 7 -2.13 -15.20 40.23
N PRO A 8 -2.18 -15.87 39.05
CA PRO A 8 -1.02 -15.94 38.18
C PRO A 8 -0.65 -14.52 37.69
N PRO A 9 0.65 -14.23 37.49
CA PRO A 9 1.04 -12.96 36.89
C PRO A 9 0.39 -12.87 35.50
N LEU A 10 -0.32 -11.77 35.25
CA LEU A 10 -0.76 -11.44 33.90
C LEU A 10 0.46 -11.52 32.98
N LEU A 11 0.39 -12.44 32.03
CA LEU A 11 1.31 -12.50 30.90
C LEU A 11 1.19 -11.15 30.20
N ILE A 12 2.11 -10.23 30.47
CA ILE A 12 2.29 -9.06 29.62
C ILE A 12 2.74 -9.65 28.29
N ALA A 13 1.78 -9.77 27.37
CA ALA A 13 2.12 -9.93 25.96
C ALA A 13 2.99 -8.74 25.63
N HIS A 14 4.30 -8.97 25.57
CA HIS A 14 5.20 -8.10 24.84
C HIS A 14 4.78 -8.20 23.38
N ASP A 15 3.75 -7.44 23.01
CA ASP A 15 3.57 -7.05 21.62
C ASP A 15 4.74 -6.10 21.35
N GLU A 16 5.85 -6.68 20.87
CA GLU A 16 6.98 -5.94 20.34
C GLU A 16 6.37 -4.94 19.36
N THR A 17 6.37 -3.68 19.78
CA THR A 17 5.95 -2.56 18.95
C THR A 17 7.03 -2.41 17.88
N ALA A 18 6.99 -3.28 16.87
CA ALA A 18 7.79 -3.14 15.67
C ALA A 18 7.50 -1.73 15.16
N ALA A 19 8.53 -0.90 15.09
CA ALA A 19 8.40 0.47 14.61
C ALA A 19 7.73 0.45 13.24
N ALA A 20 6.74 1.31 13.04
CA ALA A 20 6.04 1.40 11.76
C ALA A 20 7.04 1.68 10.63
N GLN A 21 6.95 0.93 9.55
CA GLN A 21 7.83 1.04 8.40
C GLN A 21 7.27 2.09 7.43
N ASN A 22 8.07 3.11 7.14
CA ASN A 22 7.71 4.12 6.16
C ASN A 22 8.28 3.76 4.79
N TYR A 23 7.47 3.96 3.76
CA TYR A 23 7.86 3.85 2.36
C TYR A 23 7.53 5.14 1.61
N ASP A 24 8.43 5.54 0.72
CA ASP A 24 8.26 6.75 -0.09
C ASP A 24 7.25 6.52 -1.21
N MET A 25 7.27 5.35 -1.84
CA MET A 25 6.36 5.00 -2.92
C MET A 25 5.82 3.58 -2.79
N GLY A 26 4.50 3.42 -2.93
CA GLY A 26 3.81 2.16 -3.14
C GLY A 26 3.35 2.02 -4.58
N ILE A 27 3.50 0.83 -5.16
CA ILE A 27 2.99 0.51 -6.50
C ILE A 27 2.22 -0.80 -6.48
N ALA A 28 0.93 -0.73 -6.85
CA ALA A 28 0.08 -1.89 -7.02
C ALA A 28 0.08 -2.35 -8.47
N TRP A 29 0.46 -3.60 -8.72
CA TRP A 29 0.49 -4.21 -10.06
C TRP A 29 0.23 -5.71 -9.98
N ASN A 30 -0.40 -6.27 -11.01
CA ASN A 30 -0.76 -7.69 -11.08
C ASN A 30 -0.47 -8.33 -12.45
N TRP A 31 0.07 -7.57 -13.40
CA TRP A 31 0.26 -8.00 -14.79
C TRP A 31 1.74 -8.09 -15.16
N GLU A 32 2.13 -9.19 -15.82
CA GLU A 32 3.54 -9.46 -16.17
C GLU A 32 4.15 -8.41 -17.12
N TYR A 33 3.33 -7.76 -17.94
CA TYR A 33 3.78 -6.73 -18.88
C TYR A 33 4.17 -5.42 -18.20
N ASP A 34 3.78 -5.22 -16.94
CA ASP A 34 4.26 -4.09 -16.14
C ASP A 34 5.68 -4.33 -15.62
N ALA A 35 6.22 -5.57 -15.67
CA ALA A 35 7.49 -5.92 -15.01
C ALA A 35 8.67 -5.03 -15.43
N ASP A 36 8.81 -4.69 -16.72
CA ASP A 36 9.87 -3.79 -17.18
C ASP A 36 9.70 -2.37 -16.62
N PHE A 37 8.47 -1.89 -16.51
CA PHE A 37 8.16 -0.59 -15.89
C PHE A 37 8.45 -0.60 -14.39
N ILE A 38 8.03 -1.65 -13.68
CA ILE A 38 8.32 -1.82 -12.25
C ILE A 38 9.83 -1.87 -12.02
N LYS A 39 10.57 -2.59 -12.86
CA LYS A 39 12.03 -2.68 -12.79
C LYS A 39 12.72 -1.34 -13.01
N LEU A 40 12.19 -0.48 -13.88
CA LEU A 40 12.71 0.88 -14.04
C LEU A 40 12.54 1.71 -12.76
N ILE A 41 11.38 1.61 -12.10
CA ILE A 41 11.12 2.30 -10.82
C ILE A 41 12.01 1.76 -9.71
N GLU A 42 12.11 0.43 -9.59
CA GLU A 42 12.92 -0.28 -8.60
C GLU A 42 14.40 0.08 -8.70
N ASN A 43 14.92 0.32 -9.91
CA ASN A 43 16.30 0.76 -10.09
C ASN A 43 16.50 2.26 -9.88
N SER A 44 15.46 3.08 -10.07
CA SER A 44 15.53 4.54 -10.00
C SER A 44 15.43 5.06 -8.56
N LEU A 45 14.44 4.59 -7.79
CA LEU A 45 14.17 5.11 -6.44
C LEU A 45 15.36 4.95 -5.47
N PRO A 46 16.02 3.77 -5.39
CA PRO A 46 17.16 3.60 -4.49
C PRO A 46 18.36 4.48 -4.87
N ALA A 47 18.54 4.80 -6.16
CA ALA A 47 19.57 5.73 -6.61
C ALA A 47 19.36 7.16 -6.07
N HIS A 48 18.13 7.48 -5.64
CA HIS A 48 17.76 8.73 -4.99
C HIS A 48 17.55 8.59 -3.47
N GLY A 49 17.85 7.43 -2.87
CA GLY A 49 17.64 7.17 -1.45
C GLY A 49 16.18 7.01 -1.06
N LEU A 50 15.30 6.74 -2.02
CA LEU A 50 13.86 6.54 -1.82
C LEU A 50 13.51 5.05 -1.75
N SER A 51 12.54 4.74 -0.90
CA SER A 51 12.05 3.39 -0.63
C SER A 51 10.81 3.04 -1.45
N LEU A 52 10.75 1.80 -1.95
CA LEU A 52 9.66 1.28 -2.77
C LEU A 52 8.97 0.10 -2.06
N LEU A 53 7.64 0.10 -2.05
CA LEU A 53 6.81 -1.03 -1.69
C LEU A 53 6.08 -1.54 -2.94
N GLN A 54 6.42 -2.74 -3.39
CA GLN A 54 5.68 -3.42 -4.45
C GLN A 54 4.52 -4.21 -3.86
N ILE A 55 3.31 -3.92 -4.30
CA ILE A 55 2.08 -4.57 -3.89
C ILE A 55 1.65 -5.45 -5.06
N THR A 56 1.66 -6.76 -4.85
CA THR A 56 1.41 -7.79 -5.85
C THR A 56 0.30 -8.74 -5.38
N PRO A 57 -0.22 -9.62 -6.26
CA PRO A 57 -1.21 -10.62 -5.88
C PRO A 57 -0.81 -11.51 -4.71
N ASP A 58 0.50 -11.67 -4.46
CA ASP A 58 1.05 -12.56 -3.44
C ASP A 58 1.06 -11.93 -2.03
N ASN A 59 1.06 -10.60 -1.95
CA ASN A 59 1.22 -9.88 -0.67
C ASN A 59 0.08 -8.90 -0.36
N VAL A 60 -0.84 -8.66 -1.29
CA VAL A 60 -1.90 -7.63 -1.16
C VAL A 60 -2.72 -7.79 0.13
N ASP A 61 -3.13 -9.01 0.48
CA ASP A 61 -3.97 -9.25 1.66
C ASP A 61 -3.22 -8.94 2.96
N ALA A 62 -1.94 -9.31 3.04
CA ALA A 62 -1.10 -9.02 4.21
C ALA A 62 -0.81 -7.51 4.32
N LEU A 63 -0.54 -6.84 3.20
CA LEU A 63 -0.25 -5.41 3.19
C LEU A 63 -1.49 -4.58 3.54
N VAL A 64 -2.70 -5.02 3.17
CA VAL A 64 -3.94 -4.40 3.65
C VAL A 64 -3.95 -4.41 5.18
N ASP A 65 -3.76 -5.56 5.80
CA ASP A 65 -3.77 -5.66 7.26
C ASP A 65 -2.70 -4.77 7.92
N GLU A 66 -1.49 -4.71 7.36
CA GLU A 66 -0.41 -3.89 7.89
C GLU A 66 -0.66 -2.38 7.75
N LEU A 67 -1.25 -1.94 6.63
CA LEU A 67 -1.63 -0.54 6.41
C LEU A 67 -2.75 -0.10 7.37
N TYR A 68 -3.78 -0.93 7.57
CA TYR A 68 -4.87 -0.62 8.49
C TYR A 68 -4.46 -0.69 9.97
N ARG A 69 -3.45 -1.50 10.30
CA ARG A 69 -2.83 -1.55 11.63
C ARG A 69 -1.75 -0.48 11.84
N GLN A 70 -1.53 0.41 10.87
CA GLN A 70 -0.50 1.45 10.93
C GLN A 70 0.92 0.89 11.15
N LYS A 71 1.17 -0.33 10.68
CA LYS A 71 2.50 -0.94 10.67
C LYS A 71 3.32 -0.50 9.47
N ILE A 72 2.63 -0.08 8.40
CA ILE A 72 3.24 0.47 7.19
C ILE A 72 2.59 1.83 6.88
N HIS A 73 3.39 2.76 6.40
CA HIS A 73 2.92 4.04 5.85
C HIS A 73 3.49 4.28 4.45
N LEU A 74 2.70 4.93 3.60
CA LEU A 74 3.06 5.25 2.21
C LEU A 74 2.85 6.74 1.95
N ASN A 75 3.87 7.40 1.37
CA ASN A 75 3.78 8.81 1.00
C ASN A 75 3.13 9.00 -0.38
N VAL A 76 3.54 8.18 -1.35
CA VAL A 76 3.04 8.20 -2.73
C VAL A 76 2.48 6.84 -3.09
N PHE A 77 1.37 6.79 -3.83
CA PHE A 77 0.79 5.54 -4.31
C PHE A 77 0.43 5.62 -5.80
N LEU A 78 0.75 4.56 -6.54
CA LEU A 78 0.36 4.35 -7.94
C LEU A 78 -0.40 3.02 -8.06
N ASP A 79 -1.61 3.10 -8.61
CA ASP A 79 -2.45 1.94 -8.87
C ASP A 79 -2.40 1.56 -10.36
N ARG A 80 -2.08 0.29 -10.63
CA ARG A 80 -2.16 -0.35 -11.94
C ARG A 80 -2.89 -1.70 -11.90
N ALA A 81 -3.44 -2.09 -10.75
CA ALA A 81 -3.98 -3.43 -10.53
C ALA A 81 -5.48 -3.44 -10.25
N SER A 82 -6.04 -2.39 -9.64
CA SER A 82 -7.41 -2.45 -9.10
C SER A 82 -8.51 -2.50 -10.16
N GLU A 83 -8.21 -2.12 -11.40
CA GLU A 83 -9.14 -2.23 -12.52
C GLU A 83 -9.44 -3.70 -12.87
N ASP A 84 -8.42 -4.57 -12.83
CA ASP A 84 -8.54 -5.99 -13.19
C ASP A 84 -8.70 -6.90 -11.95
N ASP A 85 -8.22 -6.48 -10.79
CA ASP A 85 -8.24 -7.28 -9.56
C ASP A 85 -8.82 -6.51 -8.36
N PRO A 86 -10.06 -6.81 -7.95
CA PRO A 86 -10.73 -6.15 -6.83
C PRO A 86 -10.01 -6.27 -5.48
N ARG A 87 -9.06 -7.22 -5.31
CA ARG A 87 -8.30 -7.38 -4.05
C ARG A 87 -7.46 -6.16 -3.72
N PHE A 88 -7.14 -5.32 -4.70
CA PHE A 88 -6.36 -4.09 -4.52
C PHE A 88 -7.22 -2.89 -4.08
N ILE A 89 -8.56 -2.95 -4.22
CA ILE A 89 -9.47 -1.86 -3.86
C ILE A 89 -9.30 -1.37 -2.41
N PRO A 90 -9.10 -2.23 -1.39
CA PRO A 90 -8.87 -1.76 -0.02
C PRO A 90 -7.63 -0.87 0.11
N ILE A 91 -6.52 -1.23 -0.54
CA ILE A 91 -5.30 -0.40 -0.55
C ILE A 91 -5.53 0.91 -1.30
N VAL A 92 -6.24 0.90 -2.43
CA VAL A 92 -6.60 2.12 -3.17
C VAL A 92 -7.40 3.07 -2.28
N ARG A 93 -8.41 2.55 -1.56
CA ARG A 93 -9.25 3.35 -0.64
C ARG A 93 -8.43 3.90 0.53
N TRP A 94 -7.57 3.07 1.11
CA TRP A 94 -6.65 3.49 2.16
C TRP A 94 -5.72 4.61 1.66
N ALA A 95 -5.10 4.44 0.50
CA ALA A 95 -4.17 5.41 -0.08
C ALA A 95 -4.85 6.76 -0.39
N CYS A 96 -6.09 6.76 -0.88
CA CYS A 96 -6.87 7.98 -1.10
C CYS A 96 -7.06 8.86 0.14
N THR A 97 -6.93 8.28 1.34
CA THR A 97 -7.15 8.97 2.62
C THR A 97 -5.85 9.20 3.42
N HIS A 98 -4.79 8.43 3.15
CA HIS A 98 -3.57 8.43 3.95
C HIS A 98 -2.31 8.84 3.17
N CYS A 99 -2.30 8.74 1.84
CA CYS A 99 -1.13 9.14 1.04
C CYS A 99 -1.16 10.63 0.70
N SER A 100 0.02 11.25 0.74
CA SER A 100 0.20 12.65 0.33
C SER A 100 0.00 12.85 -1.18
N TYR A 101 0.37 11.84 -1.98
CA TYR A 101 0.19 11.87 -3.43
C TYR A 101 -0.35 10.54 -3.96
N PHE A 102 -1.41 10.61 -4.76
CA PHE A 102 -1.97 9.47 -5.51
C PHE A 102 -1.76 9.76 -6.99
N ILE A 103 -0.84 9.04 -7.63
CA ILE A 103 -0.55 9.17 -9.06
C ILE A 103 -1.72 8.55 -9.84
N ASN A 104 -2.31 9.30 -10.76
CA ASN A 104 -3.56 8.95 -11.46
C ASN A 104 -4.73 8.69 -10.51
N ARG A 105 -5.00 9.64 -9.60
CA ARG A 105 -6.22 9.64 -8.79
C ARG A 105 -7.41 9.34 -9.70
N HIS A 106 -8.24 8.35 -9.34
CA HIS A 106 -9.35 7.86 -10.16
C HIS A 106 -10.25 9.01 -10.69
N GLU A 107 -10.38 10.07 -9.89
CA GLU A 107 -11.08 11.33 -10.22
C GLU A 107 -10.54 12.06 -11.48
N TRP A 108 -9.27 11.86 -11.86
CA TRP A 108 -8.62 12.48 -13.03
C TRP A 108 -8.43 11.51 -14.21
N ALA A 109 -8.44 10.19 -13.95
CA ALA A 109 -8.42 9.17 -14.99
C ALA A 109 -9.69 9.18 -15.87
N ILE A 110 -10.84 9.55 -15.28
CA ILE A 110 -12.10 9.74 -16.03
C ILE A 110 -12.00 10.89 -17.05
N HIS A 111 -11.20 11.92 -16.76
CA HIS A 111 -10.99 13.04 -17.70
C HIS A 111 -10.03 12.70 -18.84
N SER A 112 -9.04 11.83 -18.62
CA SER A 112 -8.07 11.44 -19.66
C SER A 112 -8.57 10.33 -20.59
N CYS A 113 -9.60 9.57 -20.19
CA CYS A 113 -10.20 8.51 -21.01
C CYS A 113 -11.35 8.98 -21.92
N ASP A 114 -11.86 10.21 -21.76
CA ASP A 114 -12.88 10.74 -22.66
C ASP A 114 -12.25 11.19 -23.99
N LYS A 115 -12.14 10.25 -24.93
CA LYS A 115 -11.73 10.53 -26.32
C LYS A 115 -12.64 11.54 -27.03
N THR A 116 -13.83 11.79 -26.51
CA THR A 116 -14.80 12.76 -27.05
C THR A 116 -14.47 14.18 -26.59
N ALA A 117 -13.99 14.35 -25.35
CA ALA A 117 -13.56 15.65 -24.82
C ALA A 117 -12.25 16.17 -25.46
N MET A 118 -11.39 15.29 -25.99
CA MET A 118 -10.17 15.69 -26.71
C MET A 118 -10.43 16.25 -28.12
N HIS A 119 -11.65 16.08 -28.66
CA HIS A 119 -11.97 16.43 -30.05
C HIS A 119 -12.63 17.81 -30.22
N TYR A 120 -12.84 18.57 -29.14
CA TYR A 120 -13.28 19.97 -29.23
C TYR A 120 -12.05 20.89 -29.27
N THR A 121 -11.56 21.18 -30.48
CA THR A 121 -10.66 22.30 -30.76
C THR A 121 -11.38 23.34 -31.60
#